data_AF-A0A2N3HQT2-F1
#
_entry.id   AF-A0A2N3HQT2-F1
#
_cell.length_a   1.000
_cell.length_b   1.000
_cell.length_c   1.000
_cell.angle_alpha   90.00
_cell.angle_beta   90.00
_cell.angle_gamma   90.00
#
_symmetry.space_group_name_H-M   'P 1'
#
loop_
_entity.id
_entity.type
_entity.pdbx_description
1 polymer ?
#
loop_
_entity_poly.entity_id
_entity_poly.type
_entity_poly.pdbx_seq_one_letter_code
_entity_poly.pdbx_strand_id
1 'polypeptide(L)'
;MVKKILIYLNKYRKEFKVDTCLRKAHFIAQVGAETLFKSILESGSYKYISSPEKYFSTNQLIDDTILNSLESKLSQIFKITDGNNKILIKTNAELKQIIKAQQVTADIRQLYAQRKKDRTTYLEDEILKTYSITRKNEKGEDIDLERNIVLLKRGNAFPIEFLSRFYADRNGSKGGELSREGFMFCGRGVKQLTGRGNYEAFSKFRKKYPFPDDPKGYIDFTKITDKESLKGNFELLSDEENVIYAVQSALWYFQKGNQSGTGKYTVEWADEDNVQFTTKTINGGYNGLEKRNDFTKKARGDSGFKVFQHYLQIHKNGSKEQKEKVLKQLEYLNESRVEEKVELRDDNAEQLIKRLKDKPIKKLKSKGIPIILNKETLIFKMEYVK
;
A
#
# COMPACT_ATOMS: atom_id res chain seq x y z
N MET A 1 8.95 15.78 -2.74
CA MET A 1 9.03 14.49 -2.01
C MET A 1 10.30 13.66 -2.25
N VAL A 2 10.54 13.06 -3.44
CA VAL A 2 11.69 12.14 -3.68
C VAL A 2 13.06 12.65 -3.19
N LYS A 3 13.41 13.92 -3.48
CA LYS A 3 14.67 14.53 -3.00
C LYS A 3 14.76 14.54 -1.46
N LYS A 4 13.67 14.83 -0.76
CA LYS A 4 13.59 14.82 0.72
C LYS A 4 13.77 13.39 1.26
N ILE A 5 13.12 12.41 0.64
CA ILE A 5 13.25 10.99 0.99
C ILE A 5 14.71 10.54 0.87
N LEU A 6 15.39 10.91 -0.22
CA LEU A 6 16.80 10.58 -0.43
C LEU A 6 17.73 11.14 0.65
N ILE A 7 17.49 12.37 1.10
CA ILE A 7 18.30 13.01 2.15
C ILE A 7 18.24 12.14 3.42
N TYR A 8 17.04 11.85 3.91
CA TYR A 8 16.87 11.04 5.12
C TYR A 8 17.27 9.58 4.92
N LEU A 9 17.05 9.02 3.73
CA LEU A 9 17.47 7.65 3.45
C LEU A 9 19.00 7.53 3.50
N ASN A 10 19.72 8.46 2.86
CA ASN A 10 21.18 8.47 2.93
C ASN A 10 21.70 8.75 4.35
N LYS A 11 20.94 9.53 5.14
CA LYS A 11 21.23 9.77 6.55
C LYS A 11 21.13 8.50 7.39
N TYR A 12 20.04 7.74 7.28
CA TYR A 12 19.71 6.65 8.21
C TYR A 12 19.98 5.23 7.71
N ARG A 13 20.23 5.02 6.41
CA ARG A 13 20.31 3.66 5.86
C ARG A 13 21.39 2.78 6.51
N LYS A 14 22.49 3.37 6.99
CA LYS A 14 23.64 2.61 7.51
C LYS A 14 23.29 1.94 8.84
N GLU A 15 22.63 2.66 9.73
CA GLU A 15 22.17 2.20 11.04
C GLU A 15 21.18 1.03 10.89
N PHE A 16 20.44 1.02 9.78
CA PHE A 16 19.47 -0.02 9.43
C PHE A 16 20.05 -1.13 8.56
N LYS A 17 21.38 -1.16 8.41
CA LYS A 17 22.11 -2.15 7.62
C LYS A 17 21.76 -2.14 6.14
N VAL A 18 21.17 -1.08 5.60
CA VAL A 18 20.95 -0.87 4.16
C VAL A 18 22.22 -0.19 3.58
N ASP A 19 23.33 -0.92 3.67
CA ASP A 19 24.69 -0.41 3.45
C ASP A 19 25.46 -1.14 2.35
N THR A 20 25.12 -2.39 2.04
CA THR A 20 25.66 -3.13 0.88
C THR A 20 24.94 -2.74 -0.42
N CYS A 21 25.60 -2.93 -1.57
CA CYS A 21 24.97 -2.70 -2.88
C CYS A 21 23.69 -3.54 -3.04
N LEU A 22 23.73 -4.78 -2.59
CA LEU A 22 22.63 -5.72 -2.69
C LEU A 22 21.43 -5.31 -1.81
N ARG A 23 21.67 -4.99 -0.54
CA ARG A 23 20.59 -4.52 0.35
C ARG A 23 19.98 -3.21 -0.12
N LYS A 24 20.80 -2.28 -0.65
CA LYS A 24 20.30 -1.06 -1.29
C LYS A 24 19.39 -1.36 -2.49
N ALA A 25 19.80 -2.30 -3.35
CA ALA A 25 19.01 -2.71 -4.50
C ALA A 25 17.64 -3.27 -4.09
N HIS A 26 17.63 -4.24 -3.15
CA HIS A 26 16.39 -4.82 -2.63
C HIS A 26 15.52 -3.80 -1.90
N PHE A 27 16.09 -2.99 -0.99
CA PHE A 27 15.31 -2.00 -0.26
C PHE A 27 14.58 -1.05 -1.20
N ILE A 28 15.32 -0.46 -2.14
CA ILE A 28 14.76 0.52 -3.07
C ILE A 28 13.76 -0.12 -4.04
N ALA A 29 14.05 -1.32 -4.54
CA ALA A 29 13.12 -2.02 -5.42
C ALA A 29 11.81 -2.37 -4.71
N GLN A 30 11.90 -2.89 -3.48
CA GLN A 30 10.74 -3.32 -2.71
C GLN A 30 9.90 -2.14 -2.22
N VAL A 31 10.52 -1.08 -1.67
CA VAL A 31 9.81 0.12 -1.24
C VAL A 31 9.29 0.92 -2.44
N GLY A 32 10.08 1.00 -3.52
CA GLY A 32 9.69 1.65 -4.76
C GLY A 32 8.52 0.95 -5.45
N ALA A 33 8.37 -0.37 -5.31
CA ALA A 33 7.22 -1.08 -5.84
C ALA A 33 5.89 -0.66 -5.18
N GLU A 34 5.92 -0.25 -3.91
CA GLU A 34 4.73 0.21 -3.16
C GLU A 34 4.22 1.55 -3.69
N THR A 35 5.12 2.55 -3.76
CA THR A 35 4.70 3.95 -3.90
C THR A 35 5.31 4.67 -5.10
N LEU A 36 6.31 4.07 -5.75
CA LEU A 36 7.23 4.75 -6.66
C LEU A 36 7.87 6.00 -6.04
N PHE A 37 7.82 6.14 -4.71
CA PHE A 37 8.15 7.37 -3.98
C PHE A 37 7.34 8.60 -4.44
N LYS A 38 6.13 8.39 -4.98
CA LYS A 38 5.21 9.41 -5.52
C LYS A 38 4.04 9.75 -4.61
N SER A 39 3.58 8.81 -3.78
CA SER A 39 2.60 9.06 -2.71
C SER A 39 3.07 8.41 -1.41
N ILE A 40 2.78 9.02 -0.28
CA ILE A 40 3.01 8.46 1.06
C ILE A 40 1.72 8.32 1.87
N LEU A 41 0.57 8.42 1.21
CA LEU A 41 -0.75 8.10 1.74
C LEU A 41 -1.48 7.21 0.75
N GLU A 42 -2.07 6.14 1.24
CA GLU A 42 -2.95 5.26 0.47
C GLU A 42 -4.15 6.06 -0.05
N SER A 43 -4.47 5.90 -1.33
CA SER A 43 -5.68 6.50 -1.86
C SER A 43 -6.90 5.76 -1.34
N GLY A 44 -7.86 6.47 -0.75
CA GLY A 44 -9.20 5.92 -0.49
C GLY A 44 -10.15 6.04 -1.69
N SER A 45 -9.68 6.51 -2.85
CA SER A 45 -10.51 6.79 -4.02
C SER A 45 -10.60 5.59 -4.96
N TYR A 46 -11.22 4.51 -4.47
CA TYR A 46 -11.36 3.27 -5.22
C TYR A 46 -12.52 3.31 -6.23
N LYS A 47 -12.37 2.58 -7.33
CA LYS A 47 -13.42 2.36 -8.33
C LYS A 47 -14.19 1.09 -7.99
N TYR A 48 -15.51 1.11 -8.18
CA TYR A 48 -16.39 -0.04 -8.00
C TYR A 48 -15.81 -1.33 -8.62
N ILE A 49 -15.47 -1.28 -9.92
CA ILE A 49 -14.93 -2.45 -10.64
C ILE A 49 -13.55 -2.92 -10.14
N SER A 50 -12.80 -2.06 -9.45
CA SER A 50 -11.49 -2.39 -8.89
C SER A 50 -11.56 -2.74 -7.39
N SER A 51 -12.74 -2.63 -6.78
CA SER A 51 -12.95 -2.96 -5.37
C SER A 51 -13.11 -4.48 -5.20
N PRO A 52 -12.28 -5.13 -4.36
CA PRO A 52 -12.22 -6.59 -4.29
C PRO A 52 -13.43 -7.20 -3.57
N GLU A 53 -14.13 -8.10 -4.25
CA GLU A 53 -15.34 -8.80 -3.77
C GLU A 53 -15.12 -9.59 -2.49
N LYS A 54 -13.91 -10.11 -2.28
CA LYS A 54 -13.57 -10.83 -1.04
C LYS A 54 -13.73 -10.01 0.25
N TYR A 55 -13.80 -8.69 0.17
CA TYR A 55 -13.97 -7.80 1.33
C TYR A 55 -15.30 -7.05 1.34
N PHE A 56 -16.12 -7.23 0.31
CA PHE A 56 -17.42 -6.55 0.19
C PHE A 56 -18.44 -7.52 -0.40
N SER A 57 -19.55 -7.75 0.30
CA SER A 57 -20.66 -8.52 -0.25
C SER A 57 -21.32 -7.77 -1.41
N THR A 58 -21.73 -8.53 -2.44
CA THR A 58 -22.48 -8.01 -3.58
C THR A 58 -23.99 -7.94 -3.33
N ASN A 59 -24.46 -8.52 -2.23
CA ASN A 59 -25.85 -8.48 -1.80
C ASN A 59 -25.92 -8.53 -0.27
N GLN A 60 -25.64 -7.40 0.38
CA GLN A 60 -25.73 -7.29 1.84
C GLN A 60 -26.81 -6.27 2.22
N LEU A 61 -27.49 -6.56 3.33
CA LEU A 61 -28.39 -5.61 3.99
C LEU A 61 -27.63 -4.33 4.32
N ILE A 62 -28.20 -3.19 3.95
CA ILE A 62 -27.73 -1.87 4.37
C ILE A 62 -28.15 -1.67 5.84
N ASP A 63 -27.35 -2.25 6.73
CA ASP A 63 -27.58 -2.27 8.17
C ASP A 63 -27.27 -0.94 8.88
N ASP A 64 -27.51 -0.88 10.19
CA ASP A 64 -27.25 0.30 11.01
C ASP A 64 -25.77 0.73 10.97
N THR A 65 -24.83 -0.20 10.81
CA THR A 65 -23.39 0.12 10.73
C THR A 65 -23.11 0.92 9.46
N ILE A 66 -23.61 0.47 8.31
CA ILE A 66 -23.44 1.15 7.02
C ILE A 66 -24.18 2.50 7.04
N LEU A 67 -25.41 2.53 7.54
CA LEU A 67 -26.23 3.73 7.61
C LEU A 67 -25.61 4.81 8.52
N ASN A 68 -25.09 4.43 9.68
CA ASN A 68 -24.40 5.35 10.59
C ASN A 68 -23.07 5.83 10.00
N SER A 69 -22.35 4.93 9.33
CA SER A 69 -21.08 5.27 8.69
C SER A 69 -21.25 6.31 7.57
N LEU A 70 -22.33 6.21 6.79
CA LEU A 70 -22.59 7.08 5.65
C LEU A 70 -23.59 8.19 5.96
N GLU A 71 -23.94 8.42 7.23
CA GLU A 71 -25.05 9.27 7.65
C GLU A 71 -24.99 10.68 7.06
N SER A 72 -23.81 11.29 7.01
CA SER A 72 -23.62 12.64 6.44
C SER A 72 -23.68 12.68 4.90
N LYS A 73 -23.73 11.52 4.24
CA LYS A 73 -23.61 11.36 2.78
C LYS A 73 -24.82 10.70 2.12
N LEU A 74 -25.84 10.26 2.86
CA LEU A 74 -26.93 9.45 2.31
C LEU A 74 -27.63 10.09 1.10
N SER A 75 -27.86 11.40 1.09
CA SER A 75 -28.46 12.13 -0.04
C SER A 75 -27.56 12.25 -1.27
N GLN A 76 -26.26 12.02 -1.11
CA GLN A 76 -25.30 11.91 -2.22
C GLN A 76 -25.26 10.49 -2.81
N ILE A 77 -25.85 9.52 -2.12
CA ILE A 77 -25.87 8.11 -2.49
C ILE A 77 -27.24 7.71 -2.99
N PHE A 78 -28.30 8.18 -2.34
CA PHE A 78 -29.67 7.77 -2.57
C PHE A 78 -30.58 8.94 -2.89
N LYS A 79 -31.61 8.67 -3.70
CA LYS A 79 -32.81 9.50 -3.79
C LYS A 79 -34.05 8.61 -3.67
N ILE A 80 -35.17 9.23 -3.30
CA ILE A 80 -36.49 8.61 -3.41
C ILE A 80 -37.20 9.21 -4.62
N THR A 81 -37.85 8.38 -5.42
CA THR A 81 -38.80 8.85 -6.44
C THR A 81 -40.18 8.25 -6.21
N ASP A 82 -41.21 8.85 -6.79
CA ASP A 82 -42.49 8.17 -6.97
C ASP A 82 -42.45 7.19 -8.16
N GLY A 83 -43.56 6.49 -8.40
CA GLY A 83 -43.72 5.57 -9.55
C GLY A 83 -43.67 6.26 -10.92
N ASN A 84 -43.77 7.59 -10.97
CA ASN A 84 -43.61 8.39 -12.19
C ASN A 84 -42.19 8.97 -12.32
N ASN A 85 -41.23 8.46 -11.54
CA ASN A 85 -39.84 8.92 -11.47
C ASN A 85 -39.64 10.38 -11.01
N LYS A 86 -40.66 11.01 -10.42
CA LYS A 86 -40.52 12.35 -9.82
C LYS A 86 -39.75 12.25 -8.51
N ILE A 87 -38.71 13.07 -8.36
CA ILE A 87 -37.86 13.09 -7.17
C ILE A 87 -38.63 13.62 -5.96
N LEU A 88 -38.58 12.88 -4.87
CA LEU A 88 -39.08 13.28 -3.55
C LEU A 88 -37.86 13.62 -2.69
N ILE A 89 -37.65 14.91 -2.45
CA ILE A 89 -36.49 15.40 -1.69
C ILE A 89 -36.56 14.86 -0.26
N LYS A 90 -35.46 14.25 0.19
CA LYS A 90 -35.31 13.68 1.52
C LYS A 90 -34.00 14.12 2.16
N THR A 91 -34.06 14.44 3.44
CA THR A 91 -32.88 14.64 4.28
C THR A 91 -32.15 13.33 4.53
N ASN A 92 -30.88 13.38 4.95
CA ASN A 92 -30.15 12.18 5.34
C ASN A 92 -30.85 11.38 6.45
N ALA A 93 -31.43 12.06 7.44
CA ALA A 93 -32.16 11.41 8.53
C ALA A 93 -33.40 10.65 8.03
N GLU A 94 -34.18 11.24 7.11
CA GLU A 94 -35.31 10.55 6.49
C GLU A 94 -34.86 9.38 5.62
N LEU A 95 -33.80 9.55 4.80
CA LEU A 95 -33.25 8.47 3.98
C LEU A 95 -32.80 7.29 4.84
N LYS A 96 -32.12 7.56 5.95
CA LYS A 96 -31.70 6.55 6.92
C LYS A 96 -32.88 5.72 7.43
N GLN A 97 -33.94 6.38 7.87
CA GLN A 97 -35.14 5.71 8.37
C GLN A 97 -35.84 4.89 7.29
N ILE A 98 -35.99 5.45 6.08
CA ILE A 98 -36.64 4.77 4.95
C ILE A 98 -35.85 3.53 4.54
N ILE A 99 -34.54 3.66 4.30
CA ILE A 99 -33.68 2.54 3.86
C ILE A 99 -33.67 1.42 4.90
N LYS A 100 -33.58 1.77 6.20
CA LYS A 100 -33.65 0.81 7.30
C LYS A 100 -34.99 0.08 7.32
N ALA A 101 -36.10 0.81 7.31
CA ALA A 101 -37.44 0.24 7.37
C ALA A 101 -37.73 -0.70 6.20
N GLN A 102 -37.20 -0.36 5.02
CA GLN A 102 -37.38 -1.17 3.81
C GLN A 102 -36.37 -2.31 3.68
N GLN A 103 -35.46 -2.53 4.63
CA GLN A 103 -34.48 -3.63 4.61
C GLN A 103 -33.77 -3.76 3.24
N VAL A 104 -33.28 -2.63 2.72
CA VAL A 104 -32.66 -2.59 1.38
C VAL A 104 -31.35 -3.38 1.40
N THR A 105 -31.13 -4.19 0.37
CA THR A 105 -29.83 -4.81 0.11
C THR A 105 -29.17 -4.15 -1.09
N ALA A 106 -27.83 -4.19 -1.14
CA ALA A 106 -27.07 -3.67 -2.27
C ALA A 106 -25.71 -4.38 -2.40
N ASP A 107 -25.07 -4.16 -3.54
CA ASP A 107 -23.62 -4.32 -3.64
C ASP A 107 -22.94 -3.18 -2.89
N ILE A 108 -22.35 -3.52 -1.75
CA ILE A 108 -21.86 -2.56 -0.77
C ILE A 108 -20.72 -1.71 -1.34
N ARG A 109 -19.97 -2.24 -2.32
CA ARG A 109 -18.90 -1.49 -2.99
C ARG A 109 -19.43 -0.20 -3.62
N GLN A 110 -20.65 -0.21 -4.16
CA GLN A 110 -21.23 0.94 -4.83
C GLN A 110 -21.53 2.11 -3.87
N LEU A 111 -21.69 1.82 -2.58
CA LEU A 111 -21.99 2.82 -1.54
C LEU A 111 -20.76 3.66 -1.18
N TYR A 112 -19.55 3.09 -1.30
CA TYR A 112 -18.31 3.75 -0.88
C TYR A 112 -17.42 4.17 -2.06
N ALA A 113 -17.34 3.33 -3.10
CA ALA A 113 -16.46 3.52 -4.24
C ALA A 113 -17.05 4.49 -5.28
N GLN A 114 -16.19 4.98 -6.18
CA GLN A 114 -16.66 5.63 -7.41
C GLN A 114 -17.46 4.59 -8.21
N ARG A 115 -18.69 4.91 -8.63
CA ARG A 115 -19.51 4.00 -9.44
C ARG A 115 -19.04 3.97 -10.89
N LYS A 116 -17.74 3.73 -11.12
CA LYS A 116 -17.14 3.57 -12.46
C LYS A 116 -17.26 2.13 -12.92
N LYS A 117 -17.83 1.95 -14.11
CA LYS A 117 -17.88 0.67 -14.82
C LYS A 117 -16.56 0.39 -15.53
N ASP A 118 -15.86 1.43 -16.00
CA ASP A 118 -14.54 1.31 -16.63
C ASP A 118 -13.66 2.55 -16.38
N ARG A 119 -12.67 2.81 -17.25
CA ARG A 119 -11.77 3.98 -17.11
C ARG A 119 -12.50 5.32 -17.32
N THR A 120 -13.52 5.34 -18.16
CA THR A 120 -14.18 6.54 -18.72
C THR A 120 -15.66 6.65 -18.37
N THR A 121 -16.34 5.54 -18.03
CA THR A 121 -17.79 5.51 -17.84
C THR A 121 -18.21 5.21 -16.39
N TYR A 122 -19.37 5.77 -16.02
CA TYR A 122 -20.02 5.55 -14.73
C TYR A 122 -21.27 4.69 -14.90
N LEU A 123 -21.63 3.94 -13.86
CA LEU A 123 -22.92 3.27 -13.75
C LEU A 123 -24.03 4.32 -13.64
N GLU A 124 -25.15 4.04 -14.29
CA GLU A 124 -26.35 4.86 -14.20
C GLU A 124 -27.06 4.69 -12.85
N ASP A 125 -28.08 5.51 -12.61
CA ASP A 125 -28.97 5.34 -11.48
C ASP A 125 -29.56 3.92 -11.47
N GLU A 126 -29.66 3.32 -10.28
CA GLU A 126 -30.12 1.94 -10.10
C GLU A 126 -31.25 1.94 -9.06
N ILE A 127 -32.41 1.39 -9.41
CA ILE A 127 -33.50 1.17 -8.45
C ILE A 127 -33.13 -0.05 -7.59
N LEU A 128 -32.83 0.18 -6.32
CA LEU A 128 -32.50 -0.90 -5.38
C LEU A 128 -33.74 -1.58 -4.82
N LYS A 129 -34.82 -0.81 -4.63
CA LYS A 129 -36.08 -1.34 -4.08
C LYS A 129 -37.27 -0.44 -4.41
N THR A 130 -38.38 -1.07 -4.77
CA THR A 130 -39.71 -0.45 -4.89
C THR A 130 -40.54 -0.83 -3.66
N TYR A 131 -41.28 0.13 -3.11
CA TYR A 131 -42.17 -0.08 -1.96
C TYR A 131 -43.40 0.83 -2.03
N SER A 132 -44.48 0.43 -1.37
CA SER A 132 -45.71 1.22 -1.29
C SER A 132 -45.82 1.93 0.06
N ILE A 133 -46.36 3.14 0.04
CA ILE A 133 -46.84 3.81 1.25
C ILE A 133 -48.34 4.07 1.13
N THR A 134 -49.08 3.79 2.19
CA THR A 134 -50.51 4.09 2.25
C THR A 134 -50.73 5.51 2.78
N ARG A 135 -51.60 6.28 2.13
CA ARG A 135 -52.05 7.60 2.58
C ARG A 135 -53.54 7.77 2.36
N LYS A 136 -54.18 8.65 3.14
CA LYS A 136 -55.56 9.08 2.90
C LYS A 136 -55.61 10.07 1.74
N ASN A 137 -56.51 9.87 0.78
CA ASN A 137 -56.83 10.85 -0.25
C ASN A 137 -57.76 11.96 0.30
N GLU A 138 -58.12 12.94 -0.53
CA GLU A 138 -59.01 14.05 -0.15
C GLU A 138 -60.41 13.58 0.30
N LYS A 139 -60.81 12.36 -0.06
CA LYS A 139 -62.08 11.72 0.33
C LYS A 139 -61.96 10.84 1.58
N GLY A 140 -60.77 10.75 2.19
CA GLY A 140 -60.52 9.89 3.36
C GLY A 140 -60.34 8.40 3.03
N GLU A 141 -60.18 8.05 1.76
CA GLU A 141 -59.92 6.68 1.32
C GLU A 141 -58.41 6.40 1.32
N ASP A 142 -58.03 5.17 1.67
CA ASP A 142 -56.62 4.77 1.62
C ASP A 142 -56.19 4.55 0.17
N ILE A 143 -55.09 5.20 -0.21
CA ILE A 143 -54.42 5.05 -1.50
C ILE A 143 -52.99 4.59 -1.27
N ASP A 144 -52.58 3.59 -2.04
CA ASP A 144 -51.20 3.13 -2.06
C ASP A 144 -50.40 3.89 -3.11
N LEU A 145 -49.29 4.45 -2.67
CA LEU A 145 -48.40 5.26 -3.49
C LEU A 145 -47.06 4.54 -3.62
N GLU A 146 -46.70 4.20 -4.85
CA GLU A 146 -45.42 3.56 -5.14
C GLU A 146 -44.24 4.52 -4.97
N ARG A 147 -43.15 4.01 -4.40
CA ARG A 147 -41.90 4.71 -4.15
C ARG A 147 -40.71 3.84 -4.56
N ASN A 148 -39.68 4.47 -5.10
CA ASN A 148 -38.43 3.81 -5.48
C ASN A 148 -37.27 4.37 -4.66
N ILE A 149 -36.47 3.48 -4.06
CA ILE A 149 -35.18 3.79 -3.47
C ILE A 149 -34.12 3.62 -4.55
N VAL A 150 -33.53 4.74 -4.98
CA VAL A 150 -32.63 4.78 -6.13
C VAL A 150 -31.22 5.11 -5.67
N LEU A 151 -30.26 4.27 -6.05
CA LEU A 151 -28.83 4.52 -5.93
C LEU A 151 -28.36 5.43 -7.07
N LEU A 152 -27.75 6.55 -6.73
CA LEU A 152 -27.38 7.61 -7.66
C LEU A 152 -26.11 7.28 -8.45
N LYS A 153 -26.07 7.67 -9.72
CA LYS A 153 -24.86 7.81 -10.53
C LYS A 153 -23.94 8.81 -9.85
N ARG A 154 -22.80 8.33 -9.36
CA ARG A 154 -21.87 9.14 -8.59
C ARG A 154 -20.43 8.98 -9.06
N GLY A 155 -19.80 10.13 -9.29
CA GLY A 155 -18.42 10.23 -9.75
C GLY A 155 -17.36 10.01 -8.68
N ASN A 156 -17.68 10.38 -7.44
CA ASN A 156 -16.75 10.46 -6.32
C ASN A 156 -16.85 9.24 -5.41
N ALA A 157 -15.72 8.82 -4.84
CA ALA A 157 -15.67 7.88 -3.71
C ALA A 157 -15.74 8.65 -2.39
N PHE A 158 -15.92 7.92 -1.28
CA PHE A 158 -15.78 8.44 0.07
C PHE A 158 -14.52 7.84 0.71
N PRO A 159 -13.36 8.52 0.66
CA PRO A 159 -12.08 7.91 1.03
C PRO A 159 -12.03 7.37 2.46
N ILE A 160 -12.59 8.11 3.43
CA ILE A 160 -12.56 7.75 4.85
C ILE A 160 -13.43 6.52 5.09
N GLU A 161 -14.68 6.59 4.66
CA GLU A 161 -15.67 5.54 4.85
C GLU A 161 -15.26 4.28 4.08
N PHE A 162 -14.73 4.43 2.85
CA PHE A 162 -14.20 3.31 2.07
C PHE A 162 -13.07 2.60 2.81
N LEU A 163 -12.04 3.32 3.25
CA LEU A 163 -10.90 2.70 3.94
C LEU A 163 -11.29 2.16 5.32
N SER A 164 -12.22 2.83 6.02
CA SER A 164 -12.76 2.36 7.30
C SER A 164 -13.53 1.05 7.14
N ARG A 165 -14.35 0.92 6.09
CA ARG A 165 -15.04 -0.33 5.76
C ARG A 165 -14.06 -1.38 5.24
N PHE A 166 -13.19 -1.01 4.31
CA PHE A 166 -12.23 -1.92 3.70
C PHE A 166 -11.37 -2.61 4.75
N TYR A 167 -10.89 -1.88 5.76
CA TYR A 167 -10.06 -2.40 6.84
C TYR A 167 -10.83 -2.73 8.12
N ALA A 168 -12.18 -2.71 8.11
CA ALA A 168 -12.98 -3.13 9.26
C ALA A 168 -12.58 -4.55 9.69
N ASP A 169 -12.23 -4.72 10.96
CA ASP A 169 -11.80 -5.98 11.59
C ASP A 169 -10.57 -6.65 10.93
N ARG A 170 -9.80 -5.89 10.14
CA ARG A 170 -8.57 -6.35 9.48
C ARG A 170 -7.35 -5.61 10.04
N ASN A 171 -6.18 -6.24 9.93
CA ASN A 171 -4.88 -5.63 10.27
C ASN A 171 -4.83 -4.98 11.68
N GLY A 172 -5.56 -5.54 12.64
CA GLY A 172 -5.63 -5.04 14.01
C GLY A 172 -6.47 -3.77 14.21
N SER A 173 -7.31 -3.40 13.22
CA SER A 173 -8.37 -2.40 13.40
C SER A 173 -9.28 -2.82 14.54
N LYS A 174 -9.54 -1.92 15.49
CA LYS A 174 -10.46 -2.17 16.61
C LYS A 174 -11.79 -1.47 16.34
N GLY A 175 -12.89 -2.19 16.55
CA GLY A 175 -14.24 -1.61 16.53
C GLY A 175 -14.86 -1.40 15.13
N GLY A 176 -14.45 -2.21 14.14
CA GLY A 176 -15.08 -2.24 12.82
C GLY A 176 -15.02 -0.92 12.04
N GLU A 177 -16.01 -0.71 11.18
CA GLU A 177 -16.08 0.44 10.28
C GLU A 177 -16.32 1.77 11.00
N LEU A 178 -17.14 1.75 12.07
CA LEU A 178 -17.53 2.97 12.80
C LEU A 178 -16.40 3.56 13.64
N SER A 179 -15.39 2.76 13.99
CA SER A 179 -14.22 3.28 14.72
C SER A 179 -13.37 4.22 13.87
N ARG A 180 -13.49 4.15 12.54
CA ARG A 180 -12.64 4.83 11.55
C ARG A 180 -11.16 4.47 11.60
N GLU A 181 -10.79 3.47 12.40
CA GLU A 181 -9.38 3.06 12.54
C GLU A 181 -8.81 2.52 11.23
N GLY A 182 -9.64 1.93 10.37
CA GLY A 182 -9.23 1.51 9.02
C GLY A 182 -8.67 2.67 8.18
N PHE A 183 -9.24 3.86 8.28
CA PHE A 183 -8.71 5.07 7.66
C PHE A 183 -7.53 5.66 8.46
N MET A 184 -7.66 5.75 9.79
CA MET A 184 -6.60 6.30 10.65
C MET A 184 -5.30 5.52 10.55
N PHE A 185 -5.34 4.21 10.28
CA PHE A 185 -4.17 3.34 10.16
C PHE A 185 -4.07 2.67 8.77
N CYS A 186 -4.60 3.32 7.72
CA CYS A 186 -4.35 2.91 6.33
C CYS A 186 -2.86 3.06 5.95
N GLY A 187 -2.50 2.68 4.72
CA GLY A 187 -1.12 2.78 4.23
C GLY A 187 -0.57 4.20 4.31
N ARG A 188 0.49 4.40 5.12
CA ARG A 188 1.26 5.66 5.15
C ARG A 188 2.76 5.44 5.03
N GLY A 189 3.46 6.47 4.59
CA GLY A 189 4.90 6.44 4.36
C GLY A 189 5.29 5.71 3.07
N VAL A 190 6.59 5.69 2.79
CA VAL A 190 7.12 5.19 1.50
C VAL A 190 6.94 3.68 1.33
N LYS A 191 6.87 2.93 2.44
CA LYS A 191 6.62 1.48 2.49
C LYS A 191 5.12 1.14 2.62
N GLN A 192 4.25 2.15 2.77
CA GLN A 192 2.82 1.96 3.06
C GLN A 192 2.61 1.12 4.33
N LEU A 193 3.11 1.62 5.45
CA LEU A 193 2.87 1.02 6.77
C LEU A 193 1.36 1.02 7.03
N THR A 194 0.78 -0.15 7.24
CA THR A 194 -0.67 -0.36 7.25
C THR A 194 -1.08 -1.20 8.47
N GLY A 195 -2.16 -0.81 9.13
CA GLY A 195 -2.74 -1.51 10.28
C GLY A 195 -2.20 -1.02 11.63
N ARG A 196 -3.10 -0.91 12.61
CA ARG A 196 -2.79 -0.35 13.94
C ARG A 196 -1.59 -1.04 14.61
N GLY A 197 -1.51 -2.37 14.52
CA GLY A 197 -0.42 -3.14 15.11
C GLY A 197 0.96 -2.79 14.56
N ASN A 198 1.05 -2.46 13.27
CA ASN A 198 2.30 -2.04 12.63
C ASN A 198 2.73 -0.63 13.07
N TYR A 199 1.78 0.29 13.24
CA TYR A 199 2.04 1.62 13.79
C TYR A 199 2.52 1.53 15.25
N GLU A 200 1.88 0.66 16.05
CA GLU A 200 2.29 0.39 17.43
C GLU A 200 3.70 -0.23 17.51
N ALA A 201 3.98 -1.21 16.65
CA ALA A 201 5.29 -1.84 16.57
C ALA A 201 6.39 -0.84 16.18
N PHE A 202 6.10 0.08 15.25
CA PHE A 202 7.02 1.14 14.89
C PHE A 202 7.27 2.12 16.05
N SER A 203 6.22 2.52 16.77
CA SER A 203 6.33 3.33 17.98
C SER A 203 7.24 2.69 19.04
N LYS A 204 7.02 1.41 19.34
CA LYS A 204 7.84 0.64 20.29
C LYS A 204 9.28 0.52 19.81
N PHE A 205 9.49 0.28 18.52
CA PHE A 205 10.83 0.22 17.94
C PHE A 205 11.57 1.56 18.12
N ARG A 206 10.95 2.70 17.75
CA ARG A 206 11.57 4.03 17.93
C ARG A 206 11.86 4.36 19.39
N LYS A 207 11.01 3.92 20.32
CA LYS A 207 11.25 4.10 21.76
C LYS A 207 12.53 3.39 22.19
N LYS A 208 12.76 2.17 21.68
CA LYS A 208 13.91 1.33 22.04
C LYS A 208 15.18 1.71 21.28
N TYR A 209 15.03 2.15 20.03
CA TYR A 209 16.11 2.48 19.11
C TYR A 209 15.87 3.88 18.52
N PRO A 210 16.25 4.94 19.25
CA PRO A 210 16.09 6.31 18.76
C PRO A 210 16.95 6.52 17.49
N PHE A 211 16.42 7.33 16.57
CA PHE A 211 17.12 7.67 15.34
C PHE A 211 18.12 8.82 15.60
N PRO A 212 19.34 8.78 15.01
CA PRO A 212 20.32 9.85 15.17
C PRO A 212 19.76 11.24 14.82
N ASP A 213 20.02 12.21 15.68
CA ASP A 213 19.60 13.62 15.56
C ASP A 213 18.09 13.86 15.31
N ASP A 214 17.24 12.93 15.73
CA ASP A 214 15.80 13.15 15.85
C ASP A 214 15.45 13.41 17.33
N PRO A 215 15.37 14.69 17.76
CA PRO A 215 15.24 15.03 19.18
C PRO A 215 13.84 14.73 19.74
N LYS A 216 12.86 14.34 18.91
CA LYS A 216 11.48 14.14 19.36
C LYS A 216 11.31 12.94 20.30
N GLY A 217 12.30 12.04 20.39
CA GLY A 217 12.21 10.86 21.24
C GLY A 217 11.03 9.96 20.88
N TYR A 218 10.31 9.46 21.90
CA TYR A 218 9.16 8.58 21.71
C TYR A 218 7.98 9.29 21.04
N ILE A 219 7.44 8.67 20.00
CA ILE A 219 6.20 9.10 19.36
C ILE A 219 5.27 7.88 19.31
N ASP A 220 4.10 8.03 19.93
CA ASP A 220 3.00 7.08 19.77
C ASP A 220 2.24 7.43 18.47
N PHE A 221 2.50 6.69 17.40
CA PHE A 221 1.84 6.86 16.10
C PHE A 221 0.40 6.34 16.10
N THR A 222 -0.05 5.71 17.19
CA THR A 222 -1.46 5.30 17.37
C THR A 222 -2.29 6.34 18.11
N LYS A 223 -1.65 7.41 18.61
CA LYS A 223 -2.31 8.50 19.33
C LYS A 223 -3.23 9.28 18.40
N ILE A 224 -4.53 9.22 18.68
CA ILE A 224 -5.55 10.09 18.12
C ILE A 224 -5.53 11.39 18.91
N THR A 225 -5.38 12.52 18.24
CA THR A 225 -5.36 13.86 18.85
C THR A 225 -6.71 14.55 18.76
N ASP A 226 -7.48 14.24 17.72
CA ASP A 226 -8.86 14.69 17.56
C ASP A 226 -9.64 13.60 16.81
N LYS A 227 -10.67 13.06 17.47
CA LYS A 227 -11.48 11.97 16.95
C LYS A 227 -12.52 12.46 15.93
N GLU A 228 -12.98 13.70 16.03
CA GLU A 228 -14.01 14.23 15.13
C GLU A 228 -13.42 14.52 13.75
N SER A 229 -12.25 15.18 13.72
CA SER A 229 -11.53 15.47 12.48
C SER A 229 -10.61 14.32 12.02
N LEU A 230 -10.62 13.19 12.74
CA LEU A 230 -9.79 12.01 12.47
C LEU A 230 -8.29 12.34 12.36
N LYS A 231 -7.80 13.16 13.29
CA LYS A 231 -6.41 13.61 13.36
C LYS A 231 -5.63 12.84 14.42
N GLY A 232 -4.35 12.66 14.15
CA GLY A 232 -3.46 11.99 15.09
C GLY A 232 -2.03 11.90 14.62
N ASN A 233 -1.19 11.33 15.47
CA ASN A 233 0.23 11.16 15.19
C ASN A 233 0.49 10.23 13.99
N PHE A 234 -0.46 9.39 13.58
CA PHE A 234 -0.35 8.56 12.37
C PHE A 234 -0.10 9.39 11.10
N GLU A 235 -0.58 10.64 11.03
CA GLU A 235 -0.40 11.52 9.88
C GLU A 235 1.05 11.95 9.67
N LEU A 236 1.89 11.88 10.72
CA LEU A 236 3.33 12.16 10.62
C LEU A 236 4.04 11.21 9.64
N LEU A 237 3.51 10.02 9.39
CA LEU A 237 4.04 9.08 8.39
C LEU A 237 3.70 9.48 6.94
N SER A 238 2.71 10.34 6.76
CA SER A 238 2.25 10.86 5.47
C SER A 238 2.49 12.37 5.33
N ASP A 239 3.31 12.96 6.18
CA ASP A 239 3.70 14.37 6.08
C ASP A 239 4.68 14.56 4.91
N GLU A 240 4.19 15.14 3.81
CA GLU A 240 4.99 15.40 2.61
C GLU A 240 6.02 16.52 2.80
N GLU A 241 5.80 17.38 3.79
CA GLU A 241 6.74 18.42 4.16
C GLU A 241 7.91 17.85 4.96
N ASN A 242 7.61 16.99 5.94
CA ASN A 242 8.59 16.30 6.76
C ASN A 242 8.52 14.77 6.64
N VAL A 243 9.15 14.25 5.59
CA VAL A 243 9.16 12.81 5.27
C VAL A 243 10.07 11.96 6.16
N ILE A 244 10.62 12.51 7.26
CA ILE A 244 11.55 11.78 8.13
C ILE A 244 10.92 10.47 8.63
N TYR A 245 9.70 10.52 9.15
CA TYR A 245 9.04 9.35 9.74
C TYR A 245 8.61 8.33 8.68
N ALA A 246 8.28 8.81 7.47
CA ALA A 246 8.06 7.93 6.31
C ALA A 246 9.31 7.10 5.98
N VAL A 247 10.51 7.69 6.05
CA VAL A 247 11.78 6.99 5.80
C VAL A 247 12.15 6.07 6.96
N GLN A 248 12.04 6.56 8.21
CA GLN A 248 12.35 5.79 9.41
C GLN A 248 11.51 4.51 9.48
N SER A 249 10.20 4.61 9.23
CA SER A 249 9.29 3.45 9.22
C SER A 249 9.64 2.44 8.14
N ALA A 250 10.00 2.89 6.93
CA ALA A 250 10.38 1.99 5.85
C ALA A 250 11.69 1.24 6.14
N LEU A 251 12.70 1.94 6.67
CA LEU A 251 13.97 1.32 7.07
C LEU A 251 13.77 0.30 8.19
N TRP A 252 13.01 0.66 9.23
CA TRP A 252 12.63 -0.28 10.27
C TRP A 252 11.88 -1.49 9.70
N TYR A 253 10.90 -1.27 8.83
CA TYR A 253 10.07 -2.36 8.33
C TYR A 253 10.87 -3.38 7.51
N PHE A 254 11.76 -2.88 6.65
CA PHE A 254 12.68 -3.73 5.89
C PHE A 254 13.64 -4.51 6.80
N GLN A 255 14.11 -3.90 7.88
CA GLN A 255 15.06 -4.55 8.77
C GLN A 255 14.40 -5.54 9.73
N LYS A 256 13.25 -5.18 10.33
CA LYS A 256 12.65 -5.88 11.48
C LYS A 256 11.12 -5.81 11.57
N GLY A 257 10.43 -5.09 10.68
CA GLY A 257 8.97 -4.89 10.84
C GLY A 257 8.11 -6.07 10.42
N ASN A 258 8.67 -7.04 9.68
CA ASN A 258 8.03 -8.32 9.48
C ASN A 258 9.06 -9.45 9.38
N GLN A 259 8.72 -10.60 9.96
CA GLN A 259 9.53 -11.81 9.95
C GLN A 259 8.77 -12.88 9.15
N SER A 260 9.46 -13.51 8.21
CA SER A 260 8.88 -14.63 7.46
C SER A 260 8.66 -15.85 8.35
N GLY A 261 7.86 -16.82 7.90
CA GLY A 261 7.65 -18.09 8.62
C GLY A 261 8.93 -18.93 8.83
N THR A 262 10.04 -18.56 8.17
CA THR A 262 11.36 -19.19 8.38
C THR A 262 12.17 -18.56 9.52
N GLY A 263 11.66 -17.49 10.14
CA GLY A 263 12.40 -16.69 11.13
C GLY A 263 13.31 -15.62 10.51
N LYS A 264 13.42 -15.52 9.17
CA LYS A 264 14.21 -14.46 8.52
C LYS A 264 13.42 -13.18 8.29
N TYR A 265 14.07 -12.04 8.49
CA TYR A 265 13.60 -10.72 8.10
C TYR A 265 13.89 -10.40 6.63
N THR A 266 13.27 -9.35 6.10
CA THR A 266 13.45 -8.95 4.69
C THR A 266 14.92 -8.66 4.36
N VAL A 267 15.67 -8.02 5.27
CA VAL A 267 17.10 -7.74 5.07
C VAL A 267 17.96 -9.01 4.92
N GLU A 268 17.59 -10.10 5.59
CA GLU A 268 18.32 -11.37 5.51
C GLU A 268 18.03 -12.08 4.18
N TRP A 269 16.79 -12.03 3.71
CA TRP A 269 16.44 -12.50 2.36
C TRP A 269 17.11 -11.66 1.25
N ALA A 270 17.30 -10.36 1.50
CA ALA A 270 18.05 -9.51 0.59
C ALA A 270 19.54 -9.91 0.53
N ASP A 271 20.14 -10.39 1.62
CA ASP A 271 21.53 -10.88 1.62
C ASP A 271 21.72 -12.18 0.81
N GLU A 272 20.62 -12.88 0.52
CA GLU A 272 20.55 -14.07 -0.32
C GLU A 272 20.15 -13.77 -1.77
N ASP A 273 19.99 -12.48 -2.11
CA ASP A 273 19.44 -12.00 -3.40
C ASP A 273 18.10 -12.65 -3.76
N ASN A 274 17.26 -12.89 -2.76
CA ASN A 274 16.02 -13.65 -2.91
C ASN A 274 14.80 -12.73 -3.08
N VAL A 275 14.47 -12.39 -4.33
CA VAL A 275 13.36 -11.46 -4.61
C VAL A 275 11.97 -12.03 -4.25
N GLN A 276 11.80 -13.34 -4.35
CA GLN A 276 10.56 -14.02 -3.97
C GLN A 276 10.29 -13.85 -2.46
N PHE A 277 11.26 -14.21 -1.61
CA PHE A 277 11.08 -14.12 -0.17
C PHE A 277 11.16 -12.69 0.36
N THR A 278 11.95 -11.79 -0.24
CA THR A 278 11.87 -10.36 0.12
C THR A 278 10.49 -9.79 -0.18
N THR A 279 9.89 -10.15 -1.31
CA THR A 279 8.51 -9.76 -1.66
C THR A 279 7.50 -10.31 -0.66
N LYS A 280 7.55 -11.63 -0.40
CA LYS A 280 6.64 -12.28 0.56
C LYS A 280 6.73 -11.68 1.95
N THR A 281 7.96 -11.41 2.42
CA THR A 281 8.19 -10.86 3.76
C THR A 281 7.77 -9.40 3.86
N ILE A 282 8.04 -8.58 2.84
CA ILE A 282 7.73 -7.15 2.90
C ILE A 282 6.24 -6.85 2.71
N ASN A 283 5.50 -7.74 2.06
CA ASN A 283 4.11 -7.51 1.65
C ASN A 283 3.11 -8.53 2.22
N GLY A 284 3.57 -9.54 2.95
CA GLY A 284 2.72 -10.62 3.48
C GLY A 284 2.23 -11.60 2.40
N GLY A 285 2.80 -11.54 1.20
CA GLY A 285 2.41 -12.34 0.03
C GLY A 285 3.11 -11.84 -1.23
N TYR A 286 2.74 -12.38 -2.39
CA TYR A 286 3.43 -12.12 -3.65
C TYR A 286 2.83 -10.99 -4.49
N ASN A 287 1.91 -10.18 -3.94
CA ASN A 287 1.31 -9.10 -4.73
C ASN A 287 2.39 -8.14 -5.27
N GLY A 288 2.40 -7.95 -6.58
CA GLY A 288 3.37 -7.13 -7.29
C GLY A 288 4.75 -7.77 -7.49
N LEU A 289 4.88 -9.10 -7.38
CA LEU A 289 6.15 -9.82 -7.54
C LEU A 289 6.87 -9.48 -8.85
N GLU A 290 6.17 -9.45 -9.98
CA GLU A 290 6.72 -9.08 -11.29
C GLU A 290 7.40 -7.70 -11.25
N LYS A 291 6.66 -6.68 -10.83
CA LYS A 291 7.18 -5.30 -10.69
C LYS A 291 8.37 -5.22 -9.73
N ARG A 292 8.33 -5.95 -8.61
CA ARG A 292 9.42 -6.00 -7.61
C ARG A 292 10.66 -6.68 -8.19
N ASN A 293 10.48 -7.76 -8.96
CA ASN A 293 11.55 -8.44 -9.69
C ASN A 293 12.20 -7.51 -10.72
N ASP A 294 11.41 -6.84 -11.55
CA ASP A 294 11.91 -5.89 -12.55
C ASP A 294 12.71 -4.75 -11.92
N PHE A 295 12.19 -4.18 -10.82
CA PHE A 295 12.90 -3.13 -10.09
C PHE A 295 14.19 -3.66 -9.46
N THR A 296 14.21 -4.90 -8.98
CA THR A 296 15.40 -5.51 -8.39
C THR A 296 16.46 -5.78 -9.46
N LYS A 297 16.08 -6.29 -10.64
CA LYS A 297 16.97 -6.45 -11.81
C LYS A 297 17.59 -5.11 -12.22
N LYS A 298 16.76 -4.06 -12.38
CA LYS A 298 17.24 -2.70 -12.69
C LYS A 298 18.16 -2.13 -11.61
N ALA A 299 17.83 -2.34 -10.35
CA ALA A 299 18.62 -1.85 -9.23
C ALA A 299 19.96 -2.60 -9.08
N ARG A 300 20.06 -3.86 -9.52
CA ARG A 300 21.31 -4.63 -9.55
C ARG A 300 22.26 -4.20 -10.66
N GLY A 301 21.73 -3.76 -11.79
CA GLY A 301 22.50 -3.41 -12.99
C GLY A 301 23.45 -2.22 -12.82
N ASP A 302 24.20 -1.94 -13.89
CA ASP A 302 25.26 -0.93 -13.93
C ASP A 302 24.75 0.52 -13.79
N SER A 303 23.51 0.76 -14.25
CA SER A 303 22.78 2.00 -14.05
C SER A 303 22.16 2.11 -12.66
N GLY A 304 22.36 1.10 -11.82
CA GLY A 304 21.85 0.94 -10.46
C GLY A 304 22.97 0.92 -9.41
N PHE A 305 22.86 -0.01 -8.47
CA PHE A 305 23.83 -0.23 -7.39
C PHE A 305 25.02 -1.12 -7.78
N LYS A 306 25.14 -1.50 -9.07
CA LYS A 306 26.29 -2.23 -9.61
C LYS A 306 26.60 -3.53 -8.84
N VAL A 307 25.55 -4.27 -8.50
CA VAL A 307 25.63 -5.50 -7.68
C VAL A 307 26.49 -6.54 -8.39
N PHE A 308 26.29 -6.76 -9.69
CA PHE A 308 27.11 -7.70 -10.47
C PHE A 308 28.58 -7.27 -10.57
N GLN A 309 28.88 -5.96 -10.66
CA GLN A 309 30.26 -5.49 -10.59
C GLN A 309 30.88 -5.73 -9.21
N HIS A 310 30.09 -5.60 -8.13
CA HIS A 310 30.56 -5.90 -6.78
C HIS A 310 30.82 -7.40 -6.59
N TYR A 311 29.94 -8.27 -7.08
CA TYR A 311 30.17 -9.72 -7.14
C TYR A 311 31.45 -10.08 -7.88
N LEU A 312 31.71 -9.43 -9.01
CA LEU A 312 32.97 -9.59 -9.74
C LEU A 312 34.19 -9.22 -8.87
N GLN A 313 34.14 -8.14 -8.10
CA GLN A 313 35.24 -7.74 -7.21
C GLN A 313 35.42 -8.70 -6.03
N ILE A 314 34.33 -9.20 -5.45
CA ILE A 314 34.37 -10.21 -4.39
C ILE A 314 34.97 -11.51 -4.93
N HIS A 315 34.54 -11.97 -6.12
CA HIS A 315 35.08 -13.19 -6.71
C HIS A 315 36.59 -13.09 -7.00
N LYS A 316 37.08 -11.91 -7.40
CA LYS A 316 38.52 -11.67 -7.63
C LYS A 316 39.33 -11.67 -6.33
N ASN A 317 38.87 -10.92 -5.34
CA ASN A 317 39.72 -10.49 -4.22
C ASN A 317 39.28 -11.05 -2.86
N GLY A 318 38.13 -11.71 -2.79
CA GLY A 318 37.57 -12.24 -1.54
C GLY A 318 38.21 -13.54 -1.07
N SER A 319 37.84 -13.96 0.14
CA SER A 319 38.16 -15.29 0.69
C SER A 319 37.51 -16.41 -0.12
N LYS A 320 37.94 -17.66 0.09
CA LYS A 320 37.32 -18.85 -0.53
C LYS A 320 35.80 -18.87 -0.33
N GLU A 321 35.37 -18.69 0.92
CA GLU A 321 33.95 -18.64 1.30
C GLU A 321 33.17 -17.51 0.58
N GLN A 322 33.79 -16.33 0.45
CA GLN A 322 33.17 -15.21 -0.26
C GLN A 322 33.01 -15.48 -1.75
N LYS A 323 33.98 -16.15 -2.38
CA LYS A 323 33.89 -16.56 -3.78
C LYS A 323 32.79 -17.61 -3.99
N GLU A 324 32.76 -18.64 -3.15
CA GLU A 324 31.73 -19.68 -3.18
C GLU A 324 30.33 -19.10 -2.98
N LYS A 325 30.17 -18.15 -2.04
CA LYS A 325 28.91 -17.44 -1.83
C LYS A 325 28.45 -16.69 -3.09
N VAL A 326 29.35 -15.98 -3.76
CA VAL A 326 29.04 -15.27 -5.01
C VAL A 326 28.61 -16.24 -6.10
N LEU A 327 29.34 -17.34 -6.30
CA LEU A 327 29.00 -18.34 -7.32
C LEU A 327 27.62 -18.94 -7.06
N LYS A 328 27.34 -19.35 -5.82
CA LYS A 328 26.02 -19.86 -5.42
C LYS A 328 24.90 -18.84 -5.69
N GLN A 329 25.14 -17.56 -5.42
CA GLN A 329 24.17 -16.51 -5.72
C GLN A 329 23.95 -16.35 -7.23
N LEU A 330 25.02 -16.37 -8.03
CA LEU A 330 24.89 -16.26 -9.49
C LEU A 330 24.18 -17.47 -10.10
N GLU A 331 24.47 -18.68 -9.63
CA GLU A 331 23.77 -19.90 -10.02
C GLU A 331 22.29 -19.80 -9.68
N TYR A 332 21.97 -19.43 -8.43
CA TYR A 332 20.59 -19.17 -8.01
C TYR A 332 19.90 -18.14 -8.91
N LEU A 333 20.57 -17.06 -9.33
CA LEU A 333 19.95 -16.07 -10.21
C LEU A 333 19.79 -16.54 -11.66
N ASN A 334 20.62 -17.46 -12.13
CA ASN A 334 20.57 -18.00 -13.49
C ASN A 334 19.57 -19.15 -13.65
N GLU A 335 19.15 -19.78 -12.55
CA GLU A 335 18.10 -20.80 -12.58
C GLU A 335 16.77 -20.21 -13.05
N SER A 336 16.12 -20.88 -14.00
CA SER A 336 14.72 -20.61 -14.35
C SER A 336 13.85 -21.06 -13.18
N ARG A 337 13.14 -20.09 -12.58
CA ARG A 337 12.22 -20.32 -11.47
C ARG A 337 10.99 -19.46 -11.68
N VAL A 338 9.85 -20.11 -11.71
CA VAL A 338 8.56 -19.45 -11.89
C VAL A 338 7.80 -19.47 -10.56
N GLU A 339 7.41 -18.29 -10.09
CA GLU A 339 6.52 -18.12 -8.93
C GLU A 339 5.41 -17.14 -9.31
N GLU A 340 4.15 -17.46 -9.04
CA GLU A 340 2.99 -16.61 -9.41
C GLU A 340 3.00 -16.21 -10.89
N LYS A 341 3.43 -17.14 -11.76
CA LYS A 341 3.59 -16.93 -13.22
C LYS A 341 4.67 -15.92 -13.61
N VAL A 342 5.54 -15.53 -12.68
CA VAL A 342 6.67 -14.62 -12.91
C VAL A 342 7.97 -15.41 -13.03
N GLU A 343 8.70 -15.22 -14.12
CA GLU A 343 10.06 -15.76 -14.27
C GLU A 343 11.08 -14.91 -13.48
N LEU A 344 11.77 -15.56 -12.56
CA LEU A 344 12.70 -14.93 -11.62
C LEU A 344 14.16 -14.95 -12.07
N ARG A 345 14.50 -15.69 -13.13
CA ARG A 345 15.85 -15.69 -13.72
C ARG A 345 16.33 -14.29 -14.08
N ASP A 346 17.59 -13.98 -13.81
CA ASP A 346 18.29 -12.77 -14.22
C ASP A 346 19.48 -13.11 -15.13
N ASP A 347 19.34 -12.86 -16.43
CA ASP A 347 20.33 -13.22 -17.45
C ASP A 347 21.68 -12.51 -17.26
N ASN A 348 21.73 -11.41 -16.50
CA ASN A 348 23.01 -10.76 -16.16
C ASN A 348 23.89 -11.68 -15.30
N ALA A 349 23.30 -12.61 -14.54
CA ALA A 349 24.04 -13.61 -13.79
C ALA A 349 24.76 -14.59 -14.73
N GLU A 350 24.10 -15.03 -15.80
CA GLU A 350 24.71 -15.90 -16.81
C GLU A 350 25.94 -15.24 -17.47
N GLN A 351 25.79 -13.97 -17.87
CA GLN A 351 26.87 -13.19 -18.48
C GLN A 351 28.08 -13.09 -17.55
N LEU A 352 27.84 -12.87 -16.25
CA LEU A 352 28.91 -12.81 -15.27
C LEU A 352 29.54 -14.18 -15.03
N ILE A 353 28.76 -15.27 -14.93
CA ILE A 353 29.29 -16.64 -14.78
C ILE A 353 30.24 -16.98 -15.93
N LYS A 354 29.85 -16.70 -17.18
CA LYS A 354 30.72 -16.90 -18.36
C LYS A 354 32.04 -16.14 -18.20
N ARG A 355 31.97 -14.85 -17.85
CA ARG A 355 33.14 -14.00 -17.62
C ARG A 355 34.04 -14.46 -16.46
N LEU A 356 33.50 -15.16 -15.45
CA LEU A 356 34.30 -15.66 -14.33
C LEU A 356 35.05 -16.96 -14.66
N LYS A 357 34.57 -17.74 -15.63
CA LYS A 357 35.22 -18.97 -16.11
C LYS A 357 36.41 -18.68 -17.03
N ASP A 358 36.41 -17.53 -17.71
CA ASP A 358 37.52 -17.07 -18.57
C ASP A 358 38.41 -16.04 -17.82
N LYS A 359 39.72 -16.25 -17.65
CA LYS A 359 40.65 -15.30 -16.94
C LYS A 359 41.50 -14.47 -17.92
N PRO A 360 42.05 -13.27 -17.55
CA PRO A 360 42.05 -12.60 -16.23
C PRO A 360 41.36 -11.21 -16.22
N ILE A 361 41.19 -10.62 -15.02
CA ILE A 361 40.32 -9.45 -14.82
C ILE A 361 40.99 -8.35 -13.96
N LYS A 362 41.05 -7.10 -14.46
CA LYS A 362 41.65 -5.91 -13.82
C LYS A 362 40.98 -5.49 -12.48
N LYS A 363 41.79 -4.99 -11.53
CA LYS A 363 41.39 -4.44 -10.20
C LYS A 363 40.65 -3.10 -10.34
N LEU A 364 39.61 -2.88 -9.52
CA LEU A 364 39.06 -1.55 -9.22
C LEU A 364 38.83 -1.42 -7.70
N LYS A 365 39.17 -0.27 -7.11
CA LYS A 365 39.03 0.03 -5.67
C LYS A 365 37.63 0.60 -5.36
N SER A 366 37.10 0.34 -4.16
CA SER A 366 35.82 0.91 -3.68
C SER A 366 35.97 1.72 -2.38
N LYS A 367 35.35 2.89 -2.29
CA LYS A 367 35.04 3.63 -1.04
C LYS A 367 33.52 3.92 -0.99
N GLY A 368 32.93 4.02 0.21
CA GLY A 368 31.48 4.09 0.45
C GLY A 368 30.73 5.27 -0.21
N ILE A 369 29.50 5.01 -0.70
CA ILE A 369 28.84 5.82 -1.75
C ILE A 369 27.36 6.11 -1.40
N PRO A 370 26.82 7.32 -1.69
CA PRO A 370 25.40 7.69 -1.51
C PRO A 370 24.44 7.11 -2.57
N ILE A 371 23.13 7.11 -2.29
CA ILE A 371 22.03 6.72 -3.18
C ILE A 371 21.51 7.94 -3.96
N ILE A 372 21.28 7.83 -5.28
CA ILE A 372 20.69 8.87 -6.15
C ILE A 372 19.45 8.30 -6.90
N LEU A 373 18.39 9.09 -7.06
CA LEU A 373 17.12 8.76 -7.76
C LEU A 373 16.87 9.79 -8.88
N ASN A 374 16.59 9.35 -10.12
CA ASN A 374 16.13 10.24 -11.20
C ASN A 374 14.65 10.01 -11.57
N LYS A 375 13.93 11.11 -11.82
CA LYS A 375 12.46 11.25 -11.83
C LYS A 375 11.73 10.61 -13.02
N GLU A 376 12.41 10.32 -14.13
CA GLU A 376 11.72 9.95 -15.38
C GLU A 376 11.80 8.46 -15.72
N THR A 377 12.74 7.71 -15.11
CA THR A 377 13.03 6.33 -15.56
C THR A 377 13.36 5.33 -14.45
N LEU A 378 13.28 5.71 -13.16
CA LEU A 378 13.69 4.81 -12.05
C LEU A 378 15.14 4.30 -12.26
N ILE A 379 16.05 5.22 -12.58
CA ILE A 379 17.49 4.92 -12.74
C ILE A 379 18.21 5.36 -11.47
N PHE A 380 19.04 4.47 -10.89
CA PHE A 380 19.80 4.70 -9.65
C PHE A 380 21.29 4.88 -9.96
N LYS A 381 21.71 6.07 -10.40
CA LYS A 381 23.11 6.27 -10.82
C LYS A 381 24.08 6.35 -9.64
N MET A 382 25.28 5.80 -9.84
CA MET A 382 26.49 6.09 -9.07
C MET A 382 27.44 6.95 -9.91
N GLU A 383 27.96 8.05 -9.38
CA GLU A 383 29.09 8.77 -9.98
C GLU A 383 30.40 8.44 -9.26
N TYR A 384 31.45 8.23 -10.04
CA TYR A 384 32.83 8.27 -9.56
C TYR A 384 33.30 9.72 -9.67
N VAL A 385 33.67 10.35 -8.57
CA VAL A 385 34.50 11.57 -8.65
C VAL A 385 35.91 11.09 -9.02
N LYS A 386 36.49 11.73 -10.05
CA LYS A 386 37.80 11.36 -10.62
C LYS A 386 38.91 11.31 -9.58
#